data_AF-A0AAU7J3B8-F1
#
_entry.id   AF-A0AAU7J3B8-F1
#
_cell.length_a   1.000
_cell.length_b   1.000
_cell.length_c   1.000
_cell.angle_alpha   90.00
_cell.angle_beta   90.00
_cell.angle_gamma   90.00
#
_symmetry.space_group_name_H-M   'P 1'
#
loop_
_entity.id
_entity.type
_entity.pdbx_description
1 polymer ?
#
loop_
_entity_poly.entity_id
_entity_poly.type
_entity_poly.pdbx_seq_one_letter_code
_entity_poly.pdbx_strand_id
1 'polypeptide(L)'
;MQTVINLKTEKQTLIVLHSFEEFKKWYLRFFDLSIFAEGEVSALLNEGKPEHYPCIPLILDKNMNLIFFDATSVNCWCEQLKSITLKHKH
;
A
#
# COMPACT_ATOMS: atom_id res chain seq x y z
N MET A 1 -19.37 -14.20 -7.77
CA MET A 1 -18.46 -13.94 -8.90
C MET A 1 -17.10 -13.62 -8.30
N GLN A 2 -16.11 -14.50 -8.45
CA GLN A 2 -14.75 -14.29 -7.90
C GLN A 2 -13.94 -13.55 -8.96
N THR A 3 -13.54 -12.31 -8.68
CA THR A 3 -12.71 -11.50 -9.56
C THR A 3 -11.28 -12.03 -9.53
N VAL A 4 -10.82 -12.59 -10.65
CA VAL A 4 -9.44 -13.06 -10.79
C VAL A 4 -8.56 -11.88 -11.20
N ILE A 5 -7.81 -11.33 -10.25
CA ILE A 5 -6.84 -10.26 -10.50
C ILE A 5 -5.52 -10.93 -10.92
N ASN A 6 -5.07 -10.70 -12.15
CA ASN A 6 -3.87 -11.32 -12.70
C ASN A 6 -2.65 -10.42 -12.44
N LEU A 7 -1.74 -10.86 -11.57
CA LEU A 7 -0.62 -10.04 -11.08
C LEU A 7 0.67 -10.33 -11.86
N LYS A 8 1.30 -9.28 -12.39
CA LYS A 8 2.66 -9.36 -12.93
C LYS A 8 3.66 -9.32 -11.77
N THR A 9 4.34 -10.42 -11.51
CA THR A 9 5.39 -10.53 -10.48
C THR A 9 6.70 -9.89 -10.95
N GLU A 10 6.79 -8.56 -10.84
CA GLU A 10 8.07 -7.84 -10.94
C GLU A 10 8.79 -7.84 -9.58
N LYS A 11 10.13 -7.84 -9.58
CA LYS A 11 10.94 -7.65 -8.36
C LYS A 11 10.42 -6.41 -7.61
N GLN A 12 10.01 -6.59 -6.34
CA GLN A 12 9.54 -5.48 -5.50
C GLN A 12 10.67 -4.49 -5.28
N THR A 13 10.73 -3.48 -6.14
CA THR A 13 11.56 -2.30 -5.91
C THR A 13 10.84 -1.47 -4.85
N LEU A 14 11.55 -1.02 -3.82
CA LEU A 14 10.96 -0.12 -2.83
C LEU A 14 10.52 1.17 -3.55
N ILE A 15 9.22 1.45 -3.56
CA ILE A 15 8.64 2.65 -4.15
C ILE A 15 8.15 3.54 -3.01
N VAL A 16 8.44 4.83 -3.10
CA VAL A 16 7.85 5.85 -2.23
C VAL A 16 6.88 6.65 -3.08
N LEU A 17 5.63 6.71 -2.65
CA LEU A 17 4.59 7.52 -3.28
C LEU A 17 4.51 8.85 -2.53
N HIS A 18 4.61 9.96 -3.26
CA HIS A 18 4.58 11.31 -2.73
C HIS A 18 3.24 12.03 -2.97
N SER A 19 2.34 11.45 -3.77
CA SER A 19 1.06 12.07 -4.10
C SER A 19 0.01 11.06 -4.55
N PHE A 20 -1.25 11.52 -4.58
CA PHE A 20 -2.37 10.75 -5.12
C PHE A 20 -2.17 10.36 -6.60
N GLU A 21 -1.57 11.23 -7.41
CA GLU A 21 -1.29 10.91 -8.81
C GLU A 21 -0.26 9.80 -8.98
N GLU A 22 0.76 9.76 -8.10
CA GLU A 22 1.71 8.64 -8.07
C GLU A 22 1.04 7.35 -7.60
N PHE A 23 0.20 7.43 -6.56
CA PHE A 23 -0.61 6.29 -6.11
C PHE A 23 -1.48 5.74 -7.24
N LYS A 24 -2.23 6.59 -7.95
CA LYS A 24 -3.09 6.19 -9.06
C LYS A 24 -2.31 5.47 -10.15
N LYS A 25 -1.17 6.03 -10.57
CA LYS A 25 -0.29 5.40 -11.57
C LYS A 25 0.23 4.04 -11.09
N TRP A 26 0.66 3.96 -9.84
CA TRP A 26 1.16 2.73 -9.25
C TRP A 26 0.06 1.67 -9.14
N TYR A 27 -1.10 2.02 -8.58
CA TYR A 27 -2.24 1.11 -8.38
C TYR A 27 -2.71 0.50 -9.70
N LEU A 28 -2.89 1.33 -10.74
CA LEU A 28 -3.30 0.88 -12.07
C LEU A 28 -2.25 0.02 -12.81
N ARG A 29 -0.98 0.03 -12.38
CA ARG A 29 0.05 -0.89 -12.89
C ARG A 29 -0.04 -2.28 -12.28
N PHE A 30 -0.52 -2.40 -11.05
CA PHE A 30 -0.60 -3.66 -10.32
C PHE A 30 -1.97 -4.32 -10.41
N PHE A 31 -3.05 -3.54 -10.49
CA PHE A 31 -4.41 -4.03 -10.54
C PHE A 31 -5.02 -3.82 -11.93
N ASP A 32 -5.42 -4.93 -12.56
CA ASP A 32 -6.21 -4.87 -13.79
C ASP A 32 -7.65 -4.49 -13.44
N LEU A 33 -8.03 -3.27 -13.78
CA LEU A 33 -9.37 -2.72 -13.54
C LEU A 33 -10.21 -2.62 -14.82
N SER A 34 -9.81 -3.30 -15.90
CA SER A 34 -10.48 -3.22 -17.21
C SER A 34 -11.96 -3.61 -17.18
N ILE A 35 -12.39 -4.38 -16.18
CA ILE A 35 -13.79 -4.82 -16.01
C ILE A 35 -14.69 -3.79 -15.33
N PHE A 36 -14.11 -2.74 -14.72
CA PHE A 36 -14.85 -1.73 -13.97
C PHE A 36 -15.15 -0.51 -14.84
N ALA A 37 -16.31 0.11 -14.65
CA ALA A 37 -16.62 1.39 -15.26
C ALA A 37 -15.75 2.50 -14.66
N GLU A 38 -15.56 3.60 -15.40
CA GLU A 38 -14.69 4.71 -14.97
C GLU A 38 -15.06 5.28 -13.59
N GLY A 39 -16.37 5.41 -13.31
CA GLY A 39 -16.86 5.87 -12.00
C GLY A 39 -16.52 4.91 -10.85
N GLU A 40 -16.56 3.60 -11.11
CA GLU A 40 -16.20 2.57 -10.13
C GLU A 40 -14.69 2.57 -9.87
N VAL A 41 -13.88 2.75 -10.92
CA VAL A 41 -12.43 2.91 -10.77
C VAL A 41 -12.10 4.13 -9.91
N SER A 42 -12.79 5.25 -10.11
CA SER A 42 -12.61 6.46 -9.30
C SER A 42 -12.97 6.22 -7.83
N ALA A 43 -14.07 5.50 -7.56
CA ALA A 43 -14.46 5.14 -6.20
C ALA A 43 -13.41 4.25 -5.52
N LEU A 44 -12.96 3.18 -6.20
CA LEU A 44 -11.93 2.27 -5.70
C LEU A 44 -10.61 2.99 -5.38
N LEU A 45 -10.18 3.90 -6.26
CA LEU A 45 -8.97 4.70 -6.02
C LEU A 45 -9.14 5.62 -4.80
N ASN A 46 -10.31 6.21 -4.60
CA ASN A 46 -10.57 7.09 -3.46
C ASN A 46 -10.70 6.34 -2.13
N GLU A 47 -11.25 5.13 -2.15
CA GLU A 47 -11.36 4.24 -0.99
C GLU A 47 -10.01 3.62 -0.62
N GLY A 48 -9.21 3.24 -1.63
CA GLY A 48 -7.94 2.54 -1.44
C GLY A 48 -6.72 3.44 -1.28
N LYS A 49 -6.85 4.77 -1.40
CA LYS A 49 -5.71 5.69 -1.28
C LYS A 49 -5.17 5.74 0.16
N PRO A 50 -3.87 5.94 0.35
CA PRO A 50 -3.31 6.22 1.67
C PRO A 50 -3.88 7.53 2.23
N GLU A 51 -3.95 7.60 3.55
CA GLU A 51 -4.35 8.80 4.28
C GLU A 51 -3.27 9.88 4.23
N HIS A 52 -2.00 9.47 4.31
CA HIS A 52 -0.85 10.37 4.32
C HIS A 52 0.17 10.02 3.23
N TYR A 53 0.81 11.07 2.70
CA TYR A 53 1.99 10.99 1.84
C TYR A 53 3.16 11.74 2.52
N PRO A 54 4.43 11.35 2.27
CA PRO A 54 4.83 10.20 1.47
C PRO A 54 4.58 8.87 2.17
N CYS A 55 4.36 7.81 1.39
CA CYS A 55 4.15 6.47 1.93
C CYS A 55 4.80 5.39 1.05
N ILE A 56 5.12 4.24 1.67
CA ILE A 56 5.56 3.03 0.96
C ILE A 56 4.37 2.06 0.89
N PRO A 57 3.85 1.72 -0.30
CA PRO A 57 2.83 0.70 -0.45
C PRO A 57 3.46 -0.70 -0.36
N LEU A 58 2.88 -1.59 0.45
CA LEU A 58 3.25 -3.00 0.54
C LEU A 58 2.04 -3.88 0.23
N ILE A 59 2.27 -4.88 -0.62
CA ILE A 59 1.32 -5.96 -0.90
C ILE A 59 1.74 -7.14 -0.01
N LEU A 60 0.92 -7.48 0.98
CA LEU A 60 1.29 -8.46 2.01
C LEU A 60 1.14 -9.91 1.56
N ASP A 61 0.15 -10.21 0.73
CA ASP A 61 -0.20 -11.58 0.40
C ASP A 61 -0.81 -11.73 -0.99
N LYS A 62 -1.15 -12.97 -1.31
CA LYS A 62 -1.78 -13.40 -2.57
C LYS A 62 -3.18 -12.83 -2.76
N ASN A 63 -3.82 -12.39 -1.68
CA ASN A 63 -5.14 -11.76 -1.69
C ASN A 63 -5.05 -10.25 -1.92
N MET A 64 -3.85 -9.72 -2.16
CA MET A 64 -3.61 -8.32 -2.44
C MET A 64 -3.97 -7.39 -1.29
N ASN A 65 -3.84 -7.88 -0.05
CA ASN A 65 -3.96 -7.03 1.11
C ASN A 65 -2.90 -5.93 1.07
N LEU A 66 -3.36 -4.68 0.99
CA LEU A 66 -2.53 -3.50 0.81
C LEU A 66 -2.34 -2.78 2.14
N ILE A 67 -1.09 -2.47 2.48
CA ILE A 67 -0.76 -1.61 3.62
C ILE A 67 0.12 -0.47 3.14
N PHE A 68 -0.08 0.71 3.73
CA PHE A 68 0.75 1.88 3.48
C PHE A 68 1.57 2.24 4.71
N PHE A 69 2.86 2.39 4.52
CA PHE A 69 3.79 2.86 5.54
C PHE A 69 4.10 4.33 5.32
N ASP A 70 3.38 5.19 6.01
CA ASP A 70 3.73 6.60 6.12
C ASP A 70 4.80 6.83 7.21
N ALA A 71 5.37 8.03 7.23
CA ALA A 71 6.40 8.39 8.21
C ALA A 71 5.91 8.26 9.66
N THR A 72 4.63 8.56 9.92
CA THR A 72 4.02 8.45 11.25
C THR A 72 4.02 7.00 11.73
N SER A 73 3.60 6.08 10.87
CA SER A 73 3.53 4.64 11.14
C SER A 73 4.92 4.07 11.39
N VAL A 74 5.89 4.42 10.55
CA VAL A 74 7.29 3.99 10.70
C VAL A 74 7.87 4.51 12.03
N ASN A 75 7.67 5.77 12.35
CA ASN A 75 8.15 6.34 13.61
C ASN A 75 7.51 5.67 14.83
N CYS A 76 6.19 5.43 14.79
CA CYS A 76 5.47 4.73 15.86
C CYS A 76 6.05 3.33 16.09
N TRP A 77 6.30 2.57 15.02
CA TRP A 77 6.90 1.24 15.11
C TRP A 77 8.32 1.28 15.63
N CYS A 78 9.14 2.24 15.20
CA CYS A 78 10.48 2.46 15.72
C CYS A 78 10.48 2.70 17.24
N GLU A 79 9.58 3.55 17.75
CA GLU A 79 9.47 3.81 19.19
C GLU A 79 8.97 2.59 19.97
N GLN A 80 8.00 1.85 19.43
CA GLN A 80 7.54 0.59 20.02
C GLN A 80 8.69 -0.43 20.13
N LEU A 81 9.46 -0.62 19.05
CA LEU A 81 10.61 -1.52 19.03
C LEU A 81 11.68 -1.12 20.04
N LYS A 82 12.01 0.17 20.14
CA LYS A 82 12.94 0.69 21.17
C LYS A 82 12.44 0.35 22.57
N SER A 83 11.15 0.56 22.84
CA SER A 83 10.56 0.30 24.16
C SER A 83 10.63 -1.19 24.57
N ILE A 84 10.42 -2.10 23.62
CA ILE A 84 10.48 -3.55 23.86
C ILE A 84 11.93 -3.98 24.11
N THR A 85 12.85 -3.49 23.28
CA THR A 85 14.28 -3.81 23.37
C THR A 85 14.88 -3.36 24.70
N LEU A 86 14.47 -2.21 25.22
CA LEU A 86 14.92 -1.72 26.53
C LEU A 86 14.33 -2.54 27.69
N LYS A 87 13.09 -3.03 27.58
CA LYS A 87 12.46 -3.87 28.60
C LYS A 87 13.07 -5.27 28.71
N HIS A 88 13.74 -5.77 27.68
CA HIS A 88 14.39 -7.09 27.70
C HIS A 88 15.86 -7.06 28.15
N LYS A 89 16.38 -5.90 28.53
CA LYS A 89 17.75 -5.74 29.09
C LYS A 89 17.81 -5.75 30.62
N HIS A 90 16.68 -5.93 31.30
CA HIS A 90 16.54 -6.08 32.75
C HIS A 90 15.85 -7.40 33.08
#